data_AF-A0A6G1HCP7-F1
#
_entry.id   AF-A0A6G1HCP7-F1
#
_cell.length_a   1.000
_cell.length_b   1.000
_cell.length_c   1.000
_cell.angle_alpha   90.00
_cell.angle_beta   90.00
_cell.angle_gamma   90.00
#
_symmetry.space_group_name_H-M   'P 1'
#
loop_
_entity.id
_entity.type
_entity.pdbx_description
1 polymer ?
#
loop_
_entity_poly.entity_id
_entity_poly.type
_entity_poly.pdbx_seq_one_letter_code
_entity_poly.pdbx_strand_id
1 'polypeptide(L)' 'IGGAADAIRMQKVVSFYEKLPRGKAPAPKASGPLSWYQNKYFGEKPSGMPIIHVIAAFMVLNYGQAYYYHLRHHKNNAH' A
#
# COMPACT_ATOMS: atom_id res chain seq x y z
N ILE A 1 48.06 28.96 2.28
CA ILE A 1 48.17 27.51 2.00
C ILE A 1 47.30 26.76 3.01
N GLY A 2 46.13 26.26 2.62
CA GLY A 2 45.29 25.42 3.51
C GLY A 2 43.82 25.32 3.12
N GLY A 3 43.20 26.43 2.67
CA GLY A 3 41.73 26.54 2.56
C GLY A 3 41.00 25.45 1.76
N ALA A 4 41.54 25.00 0.63
CA ALA A 4 40.89 23.97 -0.18
C ALA A 4 40.98 22.56 0.44
N ALA A 5 42.14 22.18 0.99
CA ALA A 5 42.33 20.87 1.61
C ALA A 5 41.58 20.75 2.95
N ASP A 6 41.50 21.85 3.71
CA ASP A 6 40.74 21.91 4.95
C ASP A 6 39.23 21.95 4.71
N ALA A 7 38.76 22.60 3.64
CA ALA A 7 37.36 22.53 3.22
C ALA A 7 36.93 21.09 2.87
N ILE A 8 37.78 20.34 2.16
CA ILE A 8 37.52 18.93 1.81
C ILE A 8 37.52 18.05 3.07
N ARG A 9 38.43 18.28 4.04
CA ARG A 9 38.40 17.57 5.33
C ARG A 9 37.12 17.87 6.10
N MET A 10 36.70 19.12 6.13
CA MET A 10 35.49 19.55 6.82
C MET A 10 34.24 18.90 6.23
N GLN A 11 34.11 18.83 4.89
CA GLN A 11 33.01 18.13 4.22
C GLN A 11 32.97 16.63 4.58
N LYS A 12 34.11 15.97 4.69
CA LYS A 12 34.16 14.54 5.06
C LYS A 12 33.63 14.30 6.48
N VAL A 13 33.99 15.15 7.44
CA VAL A 13 33.51 15.06 8.82
C VAL A 13 32.00 15.30 8.88
N VAL A 14 31.48 16.32 8.21
CA VAL A 14 30.04 16.58 8.13
C VAL A 14 29.30 15.39 7.51
N SER A 15 29.80 14.89 6.36
CA SER A 15 29.19 13.75 5.68
C SER A 15 29.22 12.45 6.50
N PHE A 16 30.20 12.29 7.39
CA PHE A 16 30.31 11.14 8.29
C PHE A 16 29.20 11.15 9.34
N TYR A 17 28.92 12.31 9.95
CA TYR A 17 27.84 12.46 10.93
C TYR A 17 26.45 12.50 10.30
N GLU A 18 26.32 12.99 9.06
CA GLU A 18 25.07 12.90 8.28
C GLU A 18 24.71 11.46 7.94
N LYS A 19 25.71 10.63 7.62
CA LYS A 19 25.56 9.22 7.24
C LYS A 19 25.61 8.26 8.43
N LEU A 20 25.75 8.77 9.65
CA LEU A 20 25.66 7.93 10.84
C LEU A 20 24.33 7.16 10.75
N PRO A 21 24.33 5.82 10.85
CA PRO A 21 23.11 5.04 10.67
C PRO A 21 22.05 5.46 11.68
N ARG A 22 21.17 6.35 11.26
CA ARG A 22 19.93 6.61 11.98
C ARG A 22 19.16 5.30 11.86
N GLY A 23 18.71 4.75 12.99
CA GLY A 23 17.96 3.50 13.00
C GLY A 23 16.83 3.53 11.95
N LYS A 24 16.38 2.34 11.50
CA LYS A 24 15.33 2.22 10.48
C LYS A 24 14.22 3.24 10.73
N ALA A 25 13.85 3.99 9.69
CA ALA A 25 12.77 4.96 9.79
C ALA A 25 11.53 4.27 10.41
N PRO A 26 10.83 4.93 11.35
CA PRO A 26 9.68 4.33 12.01
C PRO A 26 8.67 3.87 10.96
N ALA A 27 8.10 2.68 11.18
CA ALA A 27 7.11 2.12 10.26
C ALA A 27 6.01 3.16 10.00
N PRO A 28 5.60 3.37 8.74
CA PRO A 28 4.60 4.37 8.41
C PRO A 28 3.32 4.05 9.16
N LYS A 29 2.93 4.93 10.10
CA LYS A 29 1.63 4.81 10.78
C LYS A 29 0.53 4.95 9.73
N ALA A 30 -0.42 4.02 9.73
CA ALA A 30 -1.54 4.08 8.80
C ALA A 30 -2.31 5.38 9.00
N SER A 31 -2.28 6.28 8.02
CA SER A 31 -3.08 7.51 8.02
C SER A 31 -4.21 7.37 7.00
N GLY A 32 -5.42 7.08 7.49
CA GLY A 32 -6.61 6.92 6.67
C GLY A 32 -6.93 5.47 6.24
N PRO A 33 -8.12 5.24 5.68
CA PRO A 33 -8.65 3.89 5.42
C PRO A 33 -7.83 3.12 4.37
N LEU A 34 -7.35 3.80 3.32
CA LEU A 34 -6.52 3.17 2.29
C LEU A 34 -5.15 2.77 2.85
N SER A 35 -4.52 3.66 3.62
CA SER A 35 -3.24 3.40 4.28
C SER A 35 -3.35 2.28 5.33
N TRP A 36 -4.48 2.19 6.03
CA TRP A 36 -4.78 1.07 6.92
C TRP A 36 -4.85 -0.26 6.19
N TYR A 37 -5.58 -0.32 5.08
CA TYR A 37 -5.71 -1.54 4.29
C TYR A 37 -4.36 -1.96 3.70
N GLN A 38 -3.60 -0.99 3.18
CA GLN A 38 -2.24 -1.22 2.67
C GLN A 38 -1.33 -1.79 3.76
N ASN A 39 -1.27 -1.16 4.93
CA ASN A 39 -0.44 -1.65 6.03
C ASN A 39 -0.87 -3.03 6.54
N LYS A 40 -2.17 -3.33 6.54
CA LYS A 40 -2.71 -4.61 7.03
C LYS A 40 -2.36 -5.79 6.12
N TYR A 41 -2.40 -5.59 4.80
CA TYR A 41 -2.26 -6.70 3.83
C TYR A 41 -0.96 -6.68 3.02
N PHE A 42 -0.29 -5.53 2.90
CA PHE A 42 0.94 -5.34 2.13
C PHE A 42 2.11 -4.81 2.98
N GLY A 43 1.94 -4.74 4.31
CA GLY A 43 2.98 -4.31 5.24
C GLY A 43 4.06 -5.36 5.50
N GLU A 44 4.61 -5.39 6.70
CA GLU A 44 5.74 -6.26 7.09
C GLU A 44 5.47 -7.77 6.92
N LYS A 45 4.20 -8.18 6.89
CA LYS A 45 3.77 -9.56 6.64
C LYS A 45 2.78 -9.57 5.47
N PRO A 46 3.27 -9.59 4.22
CA PRO A 46 2.38 -9.60 3.07
C PRO A 46 1.52 -10.86 3.08
N SER A 47 0.22 -10.69 2.84
CA SER A 47 -0.77 -11.78 2.80
C SER A 47 -1.40 -11.88 1.42
N GLY A 48 -1.78 -13.09 1.00
CA GLY A 48 -2.55 -13.32 -0.24
C GLY A 48 -4.02 -12.90 -0.17
N MET A 49 -4.50 -12.44 1.00
CA MET A 49 -5.88 -11.99 1.21
C MET A 49 -6.39 -10.93 0.22
N PRO A 50 -5.60 -9.95 -0.26
CA PRO A 50 -6.06 -9.01 -1.29
C PRO A 50 -6.55 -9.69 -2.57
N ILE A 51 -5.91 -10.80 -2.97
CA ILE A 51 -6.32 -11.58 -4.13
C ILE A 51 -7.71 -12.19 -3.88
N ILE A 52 -7.90 -12.76 -2.69
CA ILE A 52 -9.19 -13.34 -2.28
C ILE A 52 -10.28 -12.27 -2.23
N HIS A 53 -10.00 -11.08 -1.71
CA HIS A 53 -10.96 -9.97 -1.69
C HIS A 53 -11.38 -9.54 -3.10
N VAL A 54 -10.44 -9.48 -4.04
CA VAL A 54 -10.75 -9.15 -5.44
C VAL A 54 -11.64 -10.22 -6.08
N ILE A 55 -11.33 -11.51 -5.87
CA ILE A 55 -12.16 -12.62 -6.35
C ILE A 55 -13.57 -12.54 -5.75
N ALA A 56 -13.68 -12.33 -4.44
CA ALA A 56 -14.96 -12.20 -3.75
C ALA A 56 -15.77 -10.99 -4.26
N ALA A 57 -15.11 -9.85 -4.49
CA ALA A 57 -15.75 -8.68 -5.07
C ALA A 57 -16.34 -8.99 -6.46
N PHE A 58 -15.59 -9.67 -7.32
CA PHE A 58 -16.10 -10.07 -8.63
C PHE A 58 -17.26 -11.07 -8.55
N MET A 59 -17.22 -12.04 -7.63
CA MET A 59 -18.34 -12.97 -7.43
C MET A 59 -19.62 -12.24 -7.05
N VAL A 60 -19.54 -11.31 -6.10
CA VAL A 60 -20.70 -10.52 -5.64
C VAL A 60 -21.23 -9.63 -6.78
N LEU A 61 -20.34 -8.96 -7.50
CA LEU A 61 -20.73 -8.12 -8.65
C LEU A 61 -21.40 -8.95 -9.75
N ASN A 62 -20.83 -10.10 -10.09
CA ASN A 62 -21.38 -11.00 -11.09
C ASN A 62 -22.77 -11.51 -10.69
N TYR A 63 -22.94 -11.95 -9.45
CA TYR A 63 -24.24 -12.37 -8.93
C TYR A 63 -25.25 -11.21 -8.93
N GLY A 64 -24.83 -10.00 -8.56
CA GLY A 64 -25.68 -8.81 -8.64
C GLY A 64 -26.15 -8.50 -10.06
N GLN A 65 -25.25 -8.60 -11.05
CA GLN A 65 -25.58 -8.45 -12.46
C GLN A 65 -26.56 -9.54 -12.92
N ALA A 66 -26.26 -10.81 -12.63
CA ALA A 66 -27.15 -11.93 -12.96
C ALA A 66 -28.53 -11.74 -12.33
N TYR A 67 -28.59 -11.30 -11.08
CA TYR A 67 -29.83 -11.02 -10.39
C TYR A 67 -30.63 -9.90 -11.06
N TYR A 68 -29.98 -8.78 -11.36
CA TYR A 68 -30.62 -7.62 -11.95
C TYR A 68 -31.15 -7.90 -13.37
N TYR A 69 -30.35 -8.53 -14.23
CA TYR A 69 -30.68 -8.73 -15.65
C TYR A 69 -31.46 -10.02 -15.94
N HIS A 70 -31.25 -11.09 -15.16
CA HIS A 70 -31.89 -12.38 -15.43
C HIS A 70 -32.92 -12.71 -14.35
N LEU A 71 -32.51 -12.86 -13.09
CA LEU A 71 -33.38 -13.45 -12.06
C LEU A 71 -34.56 -12.53 -11.65
N ARG A 72 -34.42 -11.20 -11.71
CA ARG A 72 -35.52 -10.27 -11.41
C ARG A 72 -36.63 -10.30 -12.44
N HIS A 73 -36.31 -10.61 -13.70
CA HIS A 73 -37.29 -10.60 -14.80
C HIS A 73 -38.04 -11.93 -14.96
N HIS A 74 -37.55 -13.01 -14.36
CA HIS A 74 -38.22 -14.32 -14.37
C HIS A 74 -39.60 -14.34 -13.67
N LYS A 75 -39.93 -13.34 -12.85
CA LYS A 75 -41.25 -13.24 -12.19
C LYS A 75 -42.22 -12.28 -12.89
N ASN A 76 -41.73 -11.39 -13.77
CA ASN A 76 -42.54 -10.36 -14.44
C ASN A 76 -42.98 -10.73 -15.86
N ASN A 77 -42.49 -11.85 -16.40
CA ASN A 77 -43.06 -12.48 -17.57
C ASN A 77 -43.87 -13.69 -17.11
N ALA A 78 -45.09 -13.44 -16.62
CA ALA A 78 -46.09 -14.50 -16.54
C ALA A 78 -46.39 -14.94 -17.98
N HIS A 79 -46.22 -16.24 -18.26
CA HIS A 79 -46.82 -16.86 -19.45
C HIS A 79 -48.34 -16.73 -19.38
#